data_AF-X6N0Y8-F1
#
_entry.id   AF-X6N0Y8-F1
#
_cell.length_a   1.000
_cell.length_b   1.000
_cell.length_c   1.000
_cell.angle_alpha   90.00
_cell.angle_beta   90.00
_cell.angle_gamma   90.00
#
_symmetry.space_group_name_H-M   'P 1'
#
loop_
_entity.id
_entity.type
_entity.pdbx_description
1 polymer ?
#
loop_
_entity_poly.entity_id
_entity_poly.type
_entity_poly.pdbx_seq_one_letter_code
_entity_poly.pdbx_strand_id
1 'polypeptide(L)' 'MSSFKAFVNDKGKIYTIMLTELALKHLNEQILQVTHSAHAEDVLAAIMDEEENCIETDENVIRAFKKDTVYLTVQFRSSF' A
#
# COMPACT_ATOMS: atom_id res chain seq x y z
N MET A 1 -15.78 10.59 11.03
CA MET A 1 -14.40 10.09 10.81
C MET A 1 -14.22 9.99 9.32
N SER A 2 -13.22 10.67 8.77
CA SER A 2 -12.85 10.55 7.36
C SER A 2 -12.03 9.27 7.19
N SER A 3 -12.30 8.49 6.16
CA SER A 3 -11.49 7.34 5.77
C SER A 3 -10.95 7.56 4.36
N PHE A 4 -9.72 7.10 4.14
CA PHE A 4 -9.02 7.25 2.87
C PHE A 4 -9.02 5.91 2.15
N LYS A 5 -9.52 5.89 0.92
CA LYS A 5 -9.59 4.68 0.10
C LYS A 5 -8.37 4.61 -0.83
N ALA A 6 -7.78 3.43 -0.94
CA ALA A 6 -6.75 3.15 -1.94
C ALA A 6 -6.93 1.76 -2.57
N PHE A 7 -6.41 1.62 -3.77
CA PHE A 7 -6.34 0.36 -4.50
C PHE A 7 -4.89 -0.14 -4.53
N VAL A 8 -4.69 -1.38 -4.13
CA VAL A 8 -3.37 -2.02 -4.06
C VAL A 8 -3.28 -3.07 -5.14
N ASN A 9 -2.37 -2.89 -6.08
CA ASN A 9 -2.04 -3.84 -7.13
C ASN A 9 -0.86 -4.70 -6.71
N ASP A 10 -1.11 -6.00 -6.64
CA ASP A 10 -0.13 -7.05 -6.37
C ASP A 10 -0.12 -8.00 -7.58
N LYS A 11 0.88 -7.83 -8.45
CA LYS A 11 1.08 -8.66 -9.66
C LYS A 11 -0.19 -8.85 -10.51
N GLY A 12 -1.02 -7.81 -10.63
CA GLY A 12 -2.26 -7.80 -11.40
C GLY A 12 -3.52 -8.12 -10.58
N LYS A 13 -3.39 -8.51 -9.31
CA LYS A 13 -4.51 -8.67 -8.38
C LYS A 13 -4.72 -7.37 -7.62
N ILE A 14 -5.94 -6.81 -7.72
CA ILE A 14 -6.29 -5.54 -7.09
C ILE A 14 -7.03 -5.79 -5.79
N TYR A 15 -6.53 -5.23 -4.70
CA TYR A 15 -7.17 -5.16 -3.40
C TYR A 15 -7.64 -3.74 -3.11
N THR A 16 -8.69 -3.60 -2.31
CA THR A 16 -9.13 -2.29 -1.80
C THR A 16 -8.80 -2.21 -0.32
N ILE A 17 -8.12 -1.13 0.09
CA ILE A 17 -7.84 -0.83 1.50
C ILE A 17 -8.54 0.46 1.91
N MET A 18 -8.82 0.56 3.21
CA MET A 18 -9.36 1.76 3.86
C MET A 18 -8.42 2.14 5.00
N LEU A 19 -7.91 3.37 4.97
CA LEU A 19 -7.04 3.90 6.02
C LEU A 19 -7.84 4.90 6.86
N THR A 20 -7.71 4.82 8.17
CA THR A 20 -8.22 5.87 9.07
C THR A 20 -7.20 6.97 9.32
N GLU A 21 -5.93 6.72 9.01
CA GLU A 21 -4.81 7.62 9.19
C GLU A 21 -3.80 7.50 8.04
N LEU A 22 -3.25 8.63 7.60
CA LEU A 22 -2.24 8.71 6.55
C LEU A 22 -0.83 8.56 7.13
N ALA A 23 -0.55 7.39 7.69
CA ALA A 23 0.75 7.01 8.23
C ALA A 23 1.27 5.75 7.52
N LEU A 24 2.57 5.72 7.25
CA LEU A 24 3.25 4.61 6.58
C LEU A 24 3.05 3.29 7.32
N LYS A 25 3.13 3.33 8.65
CA LYS A 25 2.89 2.16 9.49
C LYS A 25 1.50 1.56 9.23
N HIS A 26 0.47 2.42 9.24
CA HIS A 26 -0.92 1.99 9.04
C HIS A 26 -1.16 1.49 7.60
N LEU A 27 -0.50 2.13 6.63
CA LEU A 27 -0.50 1.69 5.24
C LEU A 27 0.08 0.28 5.09
N ASN A 28 1.24 0.03 5.69
CA ASN A 28 1.90 -1.28 5.66
C ASN A 28 1.01 -2.35 6.30
N GLU A 29 0.41 -2.07 7.46
CA GLU A 29 -0.49 -3.01 8.16
C GLU A 29 -1.69 -3.38 7.28
N GLN A 30 -2.34 -2.41 6.65
CA GLN A 30 -3.49 -2.67 5.76
C GLN A 30 -3.09 -3.46 4.51
N ILE A 31 -1.96 -3.12 3.88
CA ILE A 31 -1.44 -3.86 2.72
C ILE A 31 -1.18 -5.31 3.11
N LEU A 32 -0.41 -5.54 4.17
CA LEU A 32 -0.08 -6.89 4.64
C LEU A 32 -1.33 -7.69 4.98
N GLN A 33 -2.35 -7.05 5.57
CA GLN A 33 -3.62 -7.72 5.88
C GLN A 33 -4.34 -8.22 4.62
N VAL A 34 -4.46 -7.37 3.58
CA VAL A 34 -5.20 -7.76 2.36
C VAL A 34 -4.41 -8.71 1.46
N THR A 35 -3.08 -8.64 1.48
CA THR A 35 -2.21 -9.51 0.68
C THR A 35 -1.75 -10.76 1.43
N HIS A 36 -2.06 -10.92 2.72
CA HIS A 36 -1.60 -12.04 3.56
C HIS A 36 -1.82 -13.42 2.92
N SER A 37 -2.96 -13.64 2.26
CA SER A 37 -3.25 -14.92 1.60
C SER A 37 -2.29 -15.28 0.46
N ALA A 38 -1.68 -14.29 -0.19
CA ALA A 38 -0.74 -14.47 -1.29
C ALA A 38 0.72 -14.42 -0.83
N HIS A 39 1.00 -13.76 0.30
CA HIS A 39 2.33 -13.33 0.72
C HIS A 39 2.62 -13.62 2.20
N ALA A 40 2.06 -14.69 2.77
CA ALA A 40 2.16 -15.00 4.21
C ALA A 40 3.61 -15.12 4.71
N GLU A 41 4.53 -15.59 3.86
CA GLU A 41 5.95 -15.77 4.18
C GLU A 41 6.84 -14.74 3.48
N ASP A 42 6.27 -13.81 2.71
CA ASP A 42 7.03 -12.82 1.96
C ASP A 42 7.13 -11.50 2.73
N VAL A 43 8.22 -10.77 2.51
CA VAL A 43 8.43 -9.43 3.07
C VAL A 43 7.93 -8.39 2.06
N LEU A 44 7.09 -7.47 2.51
CA LEU A 44 6.74 -6.27 1.73
C LEU A 44 8.01 -5.44 1.52
N ALA A 45 8.50 -5.44 0.28
CA ALA A 45 9.78 -4.85 -0.09
C ALA A 45 9.66 -3.40 -0.55
N ALA A 46 8.59 -3.07 -1.29
CA ALA A 46 8.36 -1.72 -1.78
C ALA A 46 6.87 -1.43 -1.97
N ILE A 47 6.51 -0.16 -1.83
CA ILE A 47 5.22 0.42 -2.19
C ILE A 47 5.50 1.58 -3.13
N MET A 48 4.85 1.59 -4.28
CA MET A 48 4.97 2.65 -5.28
C MET A 48 3.61 3.27 -5.56
N ASP A 49 3.56 4.58 -5.81
CA ASP A 49 2.37 5.23 -6.34
C ASP A 49 2.22 5.00 -7.86
N GLU A 50 1.18 5.59 -8.46
CA GLU A 50 0.90 5.49 -9.89
C GLU A 50 1.97 6.15 -10.79
N GLU A 51 2.83 7.00 -10.22
CA GLU A 51 3.95 7.65 -10.90
C GLU A 51 5.28 6.89 -10.65
N GLU A 52 5.20 5.67 -10.12
CA GLU A 52 6.34 4.83 -9.75
C GLU A 52 7.24 5.44 -8.65
N ASN A 53 6.74 6.42 -7.90
CA ASN A 53 7.50 6.97 -6.77
C ASN A 53 7.39 6.04 -5.57
N CYS A 54 8.52 5.73 -4.94
CA CYS A 54 8.55 4.96 -3.69
C CYS A 54 7.87 5.71 -2.54
N ILE A 55 7.08 4.97 -1.76
CA ILE A 55 6.43 5.44 -0.53
C ILE A 55 7.19 4.86 0.66
N GLU A 56 8.08 5.66 1.23
CA GLU A 56 8.96 5.23 2.34
C GLU A 56 8.78 6.08 3.61
N THR A 57 7.99 7.15 3.55
CA THR A 57 7.73 8.06 4.67
C THR A 57 6.25 8.45 4.76
N ASP A 58 5.84 8.95 5.93
CA ASP A 58 4.49 9.49 6.13
C ASP A 58 4.18 10.65 5.16
N GLU A 59 5.18 11.47 4.81
CA GLU A 59 5.01 12.54 3.83
C GLU A 59 4.71 12.00 2.43
N ASN A 60 5.34 10.89 2.03
CA ASN A 60 5.02 10.22 0.76
C ASN A 60 3.58 9.70 0.76
N VAL A 61 3.13 9.13 1.88
CA VAL A 61 1.73 8.68 2.03
C VAL A 61 0.81 9.88 1.87
N ILE A 62 0.99 10.94 2.66
CA ILE A 62 0.14 12.13 2.58
C ILE A 62 0.12 12.70 1.15
N ARG A 63 1.28 12.73 0.48
CA ARG A 63 1.38 13.20 -0.91
C ARG A 63 0.59 12.31 -1.88
N ALA A 64 0.71 10.99 -1.78
CA ALA A 64 -0.02 10.04 -2.63
C ALA A 64 -1.54 10.19 -2.45
N PHE A 65 -1.99 10.44 -1.22
CA PHE A 65 -3.40 10.60 -0.86
C PHE A 65 -3.97 12.02 -1.08
N LYS A 66 -3.23 12.93 -1.72
CA LYS A 66 -3.79 14.21 -2.21
C LYS A 66 -4.64 14.04 -3.47
N LYS A 67 -4.50 12.93 -4.18
CA LYS A 67 -5.30 12.60 -5.37
C LYS A 67 -6.64 12.00 -4.96
N ASP A 68 -7.69 12.26 -5.75
CA ASP A 68 -9.05 11.75 -5.47
C ASP A 68 -9.12 10.21 -5.47
N THR A 69 -8.27 9.56 -6.26
CA THR A 69 -8.14 8.10 -6.30
C THR A 69 -6.67 7.73 -6.19
N VAL A 70 -6.36 6.80 -5.27
CA VAL A 70 -4.99 6.36 -5.01
C VAL A 70 -4.81 4.93 -5.50
N TYR A 71 -3.87 4.75 -6.41
CA TYR A 71 -3.41 3.44 -6.86
C TYR A 71 -1.99 3.22 -6.35
N LEU A 72 -1.78 2.08 -5.71
CA LEU A 72 -0.52 1.65 -5.16
C LEU A 72 -0.11 0.35 -5.84
N THR A 73 1.15 0.23 -6.21
CA THR A 73 1.74 -1.04 -6.62
C THR A 73 2.65 -1.53 -5.50
N VAL A 74 2.49 -2.79 -5.11
CA VAL A 74 3.29 -3.40 -4.04
C VAL A 74 4.20 -4.46 -4.60
N GLN A 75 5.39 -4.57 -4.03
CA GLN A 75 6.34 -5.61 -4.35
C GLN A 75 6.70 -6.38 -3.09
N PHE A 76 6.66 -7.70 -3.22
CA PHE A 76 7.03 -8.64 -2.18
C PHE A 76 8.33 -9.36 -2.57
N ARG A 77 9.16 -9.62 -1.57
CA ARG A 77 10.38 -10.40 -1.70
C ARG A 77 10.24 -11.70 -0.90
N SER A 78 10.63 -12.81 -1.53
CA SER A 78 10.78 -14.10 -0.85
C SER A 78 11.71 -13.97 0.35
N SER A 79 11.29 -14.49 1.49
CA SER A 79 12.14 -14.62 2.67
C SER A 79 13.15 -15.77 2.58
N PHE A 80 13.07 -16.59 1.51
CA PHE A 80 13.95 -17.72 1.19
C PHE A 80 14.89 -17.42 0.03
#